data_AF-A0A832U406-F1
#
_entry.id   AF-A0A832U406-F1
#
_cell.length_a   1.000
_cell.length_b   1.000
_cell.length_c   1.000
_cell.angle_alpha   90.00
_cell.angle_beta   90.00
_cell.angle_gamma   90.00
#
_symmetry.space_group_name_H-M   'P 1'
#
loop_
_entity.id
_entity.type
_entity.pdbx_description
1 polymer ?
#
loop_
_entity_poly.entity_id
_entity_poly.type
_entity_poly.pdbx_seq_one_letter_code
_entity_poly.pdbx_strand_id
1 'polypeptide(L)'
;MDICQIMGEKSFEKALEYYSEDELKSIIEKLELEKLLKIPGFGKKKILQIQKETFEDITGKKYEEVLFGDAWEIYEEIVSILVSYPKTERSRNRFYLYMPLRDRELILKRLNYCYKAKKFVEGLTQEEINNILEYLNGISDLKIPSLKKFRDRVLITDDEELSTKTKSEYYDSIYLASPHEARGIRDD
;
A
#
# COMPACT_ATOMS: atom_id res chain seq x y z
N MET A 1 10.68 10.75 15.87
CA MET A 1 10.65 9.89 14.69
C MET A 1 10.98 10.73 13.47
N ASP A 2 12.16 10.51 12.89
CA ASP A 2 12.55 11.10 11.61
C ASP A 2 12.13 10.13 10.49
N ILE A 3 11.07 10.50 9.77
CA ILE A 3 10.47 9.64 8.74
C ILE A 3 11.40 9.52 7.53
N CYS A 4 12.13 10.58 7.22
CA CYS A 4 13.08 10.58 6.11
C CYS A 4 14.18 9.54 6.37
N GLN A 5 14.65 9.45 7.62
CA GLN A 5 15.62 8.44 8.01
C GLN A 5 15.07 7.00 7.88
N ILE A 6 13.81 6.76 8.28
CA ILE A 6 13.16 5.44 8.24
C ILE A 6 12.81 4.98 6.81
N MET A 7 12.45 5.91 5.92
CA MET A 7 12.05 5.56 4.56
C MET A 7 13.23 5.61 3.58
N GLY A 8 14.21 6.48 3.88
CA GLY A 8 15.27 6.93 2.98
C GLY A 8 14.77 8.05 2.06
N GLU A 9 15.64 9.04 1.80
CA GLU A 9 15.33 10.29 1.06
C GLU A 9 14.48 10.07 -0.21
N LYS A 10 14.93 9.22 -1.13
CA LYS A 10 14.21 8.95 -2.39
C LYS A 10 12.81 8.36 -2.18
N SER A 11 12.63 7.56 -1.14
CA SER A 11 11.33 6.95 -0.82
C SER A 11 10.43 7.96 -0.14
N PHE A 12 11.00 8.82 0.70
CA PHE A 12 10.30 9.91 1.35
C PHE A 12 9.79 10.95 0.35
N GLU A 13 10.63 11.43 -0.56
CA GLU A 13 10.23 12.35 -1.64
C GLU A 13 9.07 11.78 -2.46
N LYS A 14 9.18 10.51 -2.85
CA LYS A 14 8.11 9.83 -3.59
C LYS A 14 6.82 9.67 -2.78
N ALA A 15 6.92 9.48 -1.47
CA ALA A 15 5.76 9.36 -0.61
C ALA A 15 5.05 10.71 -0.41
N LEU A 16 5.81 11.82 -0.44
CA LEU A 16 5.27 13.19 -0.38
C LEU A 16 4.43 13.56 -1.61
N GLU A 17 4.61 12.88 -2.74
CA GLU A 17 3.72 13.02 -3.92
C GLU A 17 2.29 12.52 -3.64
N TYR A 18 2.09 11.67 -2.63
CA TYR A 18 0.81 11.00 -2.34
C TYR A 18 0.17 11.42 -1.02
N TYR A 19 0.98 11.81 -0.04
CA TYR A 19 0.56 12.12 1.32
C TYR A 19 1.34 13.33 1.83
N SER A 20 0.74 14.15 2.68
CA SER A 20 1.52 15.17 3.40
C SER A 20 2.48 14.53 4.40
N GLU A 21 3.48 15.27 4.86
CA GLU A 21 4.42 14.78 5.87
C GLU A 21 3.71 14.36 7.17
N ASP A 22 2.72 15.14 7.62
CA ASP A 22 1.90 14.82 8.80
C ASP A 22 1.07 13.55 8.60
N GLU A 23 0.53 13.34 7.40
CA GLU A 23 -0.19 12.12 7.05
C GLU A 23 0.74 10.91 7.05
N LEU A 24 1.93 11.01 6.46
CA LEU A 24 2.94 9.95 6.49
C LEU A 24 3.33 9.61 7.92
N LYS A 25 3.53 10.62 8.77
CA LYS A 25 3.83 10.44 10.18
C LYS A 25 2.74 9.64 10.87
N SER A 26 1.49 10.05 10.70
CA SER A 26 0.36 9.34 11.28
C SER A 26 0.23 7.91 10.74
N ILE A 27 0.52 7.68 9.45
CA ILE A 27 0.47 6.34 8.85
C ILE A 27 1.50 5.42 9.51
N ILE A 28 2.72 5.92 9.69
CA ILE A 28 3.83 5.14 10.26
C ILE A 28 3.63 4.92 11.76
N GLU A 29 3.29 5.96 12.53
CA GLU A 29 3.05 5.85 13.97
C GLU A 29 1.88 4.90 14.30
N LYS A 30 0.80 4.94 13.50
CA LYS A 30 -0.36 4.04 13.68
C LYS A 30 -0.16 2.67 13.04
N LEU A 31 0.99 2.43 12.40
CA LEU A 31 1.30 1.21 11.66
C LEU A 31 0.26 0.86 10.57
N GLU A 32 -0.35 1.87 9.97
CA GLU A 32 -1.30 1.74 8.85
C GLU A 32 -0.55 1.57 7.51
N LEU A 33 0.54 0.79 7.53
CA LEU A 33 1.52 0.74 6.45
C LEU A 33 0.95 0.15 5.16
N GLU A 34 -0.23 -0.48 5.18
CA GLU A 34 -0.92 -0.89 3.96
C GLU A 34 -1.28 0.29 3.06
N LYS A 35 -1.37 1.51 3.62
CA LYS A 35 -1.58 2.74 2.83
C LYS A 35 -0.38 3.08 1.95
N LEU A 36 0.82 2.65 2.33
CA LEU A 36 2.04 2.87 1.57
C LEU A 36 2.12 1.99 0.32
N LEU A 37 1.40 0.86 0.28
CA LEU A 37 1.32 -0.01 -0.91
C LEU A 37 0.75 0.69 -2.15
N LYS A 38 0.04 1.81 -1.96
CA LYS A 38 -0.51 2.61 -3.06
C LYS A 38 0.56 3.40 -3.81
N ILE A 39 1.71 3.62 -3.19
CA ILE A 39 2.81 4.39 -3.77
C ILE A 39 3.57 3.45 -4.73
N PRO A 40 3.71 3.78 -6.02
CA PRO A 40 4.44 2.95 -6.96
C PRO A 40 5.89 2.70 -6.48
N GLY A 41 6.32 1.44 -6.47
CA GLY A 41 7.65 1.04 -5.97
C GLY A 41 7.71 0.72 -4.48
N PHE A 42 6.65 0.98 -3.70
CA PHE A 42 6.52 0.51 -2.33
C PHE A 42 5.97 -0.92 -2.31
N GLY A 43 6.83 -1.87 -2.65
CA GLY A 43 6.51 -3.29 -2.53
C GLY A 43 6.52 -3.78 -1.08
N LYS A 44 5.99 -4.98 -0.85
CA LYS A 44 5.93 -5.65 0.47
C LYS A 44 7.27 -5.63 1.23
N LYS A 45 8.39 -5.88 0.54
CA LYS A 45 9.73 -5.86 1.15
C LYS A 45 10.09 -4.49 1.74
N LYS A 46 9.80 -3.42 1.01
CA LYS A 46 10.10 -2.05 1.44
C LYS A 46 9.23 -1.65 2.64
N ILE A 47 7.97 -2.05 2.63
CA ILE A 47 7.06 -1.79 3.74
C ILE A 47 7.46 -2.57 5.00
N LEU A 48 7.88 -3.83 4.85
CA LEU A 48 8.44 -4.60 5.97
C LEU A 48 9.72 -3.97 6.51
N GLN A 49 10.58 -3.40 5.66
CA GLN A 49 11.75 -2.65 6.10
C GLN A 49 11.34 -1.43 6.93
N ILE A 50 10.46 -0.57 6.39
CA ILE A 50 9.94 0.62 7.09
C ILE A 50 9.34 0.21 8.44
N GLN A 51 8.59 -0.89 8.47
CA GLN A 51 8.02 -1.43 9.70
C GLN A 51 9.09 -1.79 10.74
N LYS A 52 10.13 -2.52 10.33
CA LYS A 52 11.22 -2.92 11.23
C LYS A 52 11.91 -1.69 11.80
N GLU A 53 12.31 -0.75 10.95
CA GLU A 53 12.97 0.49 11.37
C GLU A 53 12.08 1.34 12.28
N THR A 54 10.77 1.42 11.99
CA THR A 54 9.79 2.10 12.85
C THR A 54 9.70 1.44 14.22
N PHE A 55 9.67 0.10 14.28
CA PHE A 55 9.64 -0.61 15.56
C PHE A 55 10.91 -0.36 16.38
N GLU A 56 12.07 -0.40 15.74
CA GLU A 56 13.35 -0.16 16.40
C GLU A 56 13.42 1.27 16.95
N ASP A 57 12.95 2.27 16.19
CA ASP A 57 12.86 3.67 16.65
C ASP A 57 11.91 3.82 17.84
N ILE A 58 10.72 3.21 17.79
CA ILE A 58 9.71 3.34 18.84
C ILE A 58 10.11 2.61 20.12
N THR A 59 10.71 1.43 20.00
CA THR A 59 10.95 0.54 21.14
C THR A 59 12.39 0.53 21.65
N GLY A 60 13.33 1.08 20.87
CA GLY A 60 14.76 1.05 21.14
C GLY A 60 15.37 -0.36 21.11
N LYS A 61 14.66 -1.35 20.57
CA LYS A 61 15.08 -2.76 20.53
C LYS A 61 15.17 -3.23 19.10
N LYS A 62 16.24 -3.96 18.79
CA LYS A 62 16.41 -4.56 17.46
C LYS A 62 15.36 -5.63 17.19
N TYR A 63 14.93 -5.72 15.94
CA TYR A 63 13.93 -6.70 15.54
C TYR A 63 14.38 -8.14 15.84
N GLU A 64 15.67 -8.43 15.66
CA GLU A 64 16.29 -9.74 15.90
C GLU A 64 16.32 -10.13 17.39
N GLU A 65 16.23 -9.16 18.30
CA GLU A 65 16.16 -9.45 19.74
C GLU A 65 14.77 -9.91 20.19
N VAL A 66 13.75 -9.70 19.36
CA VAL A 66 12.36 -10.06 19.64
C VAL A 66 11.98 -11.38 18.98
N LEU A 67 12.46 -11.61 17.75
CA LEU A 67 12.19 -12.81 16.97
C LEU A 67 13.50 -13.51 16.60
N PHE A 68 13.86 -14.54 17.35
CA PHE A 68 15.02 -15.39 17.10
C PHE A 68 14.70 -16.86 17.34
N GLY A 69 15.41 -17.76 16.64
CA GLY A 69 15.23 -19.21 16.76
C GLY A 69 13.77 -19.64 16.57
N ASP A 70 13.30 -20.55 17.42
CA ASP A 70 11.94 -21.10 17.38
C ASP A 70 10.84 -20.02 17.43
N ALA A 71 11.10 -18.86 18.06
CA ALA A 71 10.12 -17.77 18.10
C ALA A 71 9.85 -17.17 16.72
N TRP A 72 10.85 -17.19 15.82
CA TRP A 72 10.68 -16.77 14.43
C TRP A 72 9.78 -17.75 13.67
N GLU A 73 10.02 -19.06 13.83
CA GLU A 73 9.25 -20.10 13.15
C GLU A 73 7.78 -20.07 13.58
N ILE A 74 7.52 -19.96 14.89
CA ILE A 74 6.16 -19.83 15.43
C ILE A 74 5.48 -18.56 14.89
N TYR A 75 6.21 -17.45 14.80
CA TYR A 75 5.67 -16.21 14.25
C TYR A 75 5.29 -16.38 12.77
N GLU A 76 6.15 -16.97 11.95
CA GLU A 76 5.86 -17.19 10.53
C GLU A 76 4.67 -18.14 10.34
N GLU A 77 4.56 -19.19 11.15
CA GLU A 77 3.43 -20.11 11.11
C GLU A 77 2.11 -19.39 11.44
N ILE A 78 2.09 -18.61 12.52
CA ILE A 78 0.92 -17.80 12.90
C ILE A 78 0.53 -16.84 11.79
N VAL A 79 1.49 -16.10 11.21
CA VAL A 79 1.22 -15.17 10.12
C VAL A 79 0.69 -15.92 8.89
N SER A 80 1.22 -17.10 8.58
CA SER A 80 0.74 -17.93 7.46
C SER A 80 -0.74 -18.31 7.62
N ILE A 81 -1.13 -18.70 8.84
CA ILE A 81 -2.51 -19.02 9.18
C ILE A 81 -3.38 -17.77 9.03
N LEU A 82 -2.95 -16.64 9.61
CA LEU A 82 -3.71 -15.39 9.58
C LEU A 82 -3.91 -14.85 8.17
N VAL A 83 -2.92 -14.96 7.29
CA VAL A 83 -2.99 -14.49 5.90
C VAL A 83 -3.88 -15.37 5.02
N SER A 84 -4.19 -16.60 5.44
CA SER A 84 -5.07 -17.51 4.68
C SER A 84 -6.55 -17.09 4.68
N TYR A 85 -7.00 -16.37 5.71
CA TYR A 85 -8.41 -15.99 5.87
C TYR A 85 -8.89 -14.84 4.96
N PRO A 86 -8.15 -13.72 4.79
CA PRO A 86 -8.64 -12.57 4.05
C PRO A 86 -8.63 -12.78 2.54
N LYS A 87 -9.64 -12.25 1.86
CA LYS A 87 -9.81 -12.38 0.40
C LYS A 87 -9.00 -11.36 -0.41
N THR A 88 -8.85 -10.14 0.08
CA THR A 88 -8.14 -9.07 -0.65
C THR A 88 -6.65 -9.05 -0.33
N GLU A 89 -5.83 -8.64 -1.30
CA GLU A 89 -4.39 -8.47 -1.09
C GLU A 89 -4.11 -7.40 -0.02
N ARG A 90 -4.90 -6.31 -0.02
CA ARG A 90 -4.83 -5.27 1.01
C ARG A 90 -5.02 -5.84 2.42
N SER A 91 -6.05 -6.67 2.62
CA SER A 91 -6.33 -7.26 3.94
C SER A 91 -5.27 -8.30 4.33
N ARG A 92 -4.77 -9.09 3.38
CA ARG A 92 -3.63 -10.00 3.61
C ARG A 92 -2.39 -9.24 4.04
N ASN A 93 -2.11 -8.10 3.41
CA ASN A 93 -0.95 -7.27 3.74
C ASN A 93 -1.02 -6.72 5.16
N ARG A 94 -2.19 -6.41 5.71
CA ARG A 94 -2.33 -6.03 7.12
C ARG A 94 -1.87 -7.10 8.10
N PHE A 95 -2.03 -8.39 7.76
CA PHE A 95 -1.55 -9.47 8.62
C PHE A 95 -0.04 -9.59 8.64
N TYR A 96 0.62 -9.32 7.51
CA TYR A 96 2.08 -9.21 7.45
C TYR A 96 2.62 -8.02 8.27
N LEU A 97 1.76 -7.06 8.64
CA LEU A 97 2.11 -5.94 9.50
C LEU A 97 1.89 -6.24 11.00
N TYR A 98 1.44 -7.44 11.38
CA TYR A 98 1.42 -7.78 12.81
C TYR A 98 2.83 -8.07 13.28
N MET A 99 3.24 -7.34 14.32
CA MET A 99 4.52 -7.57 14.97
C MET A 99 4.31 -8.10 16.39
N PRO A 100 5.17 -9.01 16.88
CA PRO A 100 5.23 -9.33 18.31
C PRO A 100 5.55 -8.08 19.11
N LEU A 101 4.81 -7.89 20.20
CA LEU A 101 4.95 -6.73 21.08
C LEU A 101 5.50 -7.18 22.43
N ARG A 102 6.18 -6.27 23.12
CA ARG A 102 6.50 -6.41 24.56
C ARG A 102 5.68 -5.46 25.45
N ASP A 103 4.96 -4.51 24.86
CA ASP A 103 4.08 -3.61 25.59
C ASP A 103 2.84 -4.35 26.10
N ARG A 104 2.79 -4.56 27.41
CA ARG A 104 1.71 -5.30 28.08
C ARG A 104 0.34 -4.65 27.88
N GLU A 105 0.22 -3.32 27.96
CA GLU A 105 -1.07 -2.65 27.84
C GLU A 105 -1.61 -2.77 26.43
N LEU A 106 -0.75 -2.56 25.42
CA LEU A 106 -1.13 -2.71 24.02
C LEU A 106 -1.51 -4.16 23.69
N ILE A 107 -0.77 -5.13 24.24
CA ILE A 107 -1.10 -6.57 24.10
C ILE A 107 -2.48 -6.85 24.69
N LEU A 108 -2.77 -6.39 25.92
CA LEU A 108 -4.07 -6.61 26.56
C LEU A 108 -5.21 -5.97 25.78
N LYS A 109 -5.00 -4.77 25.24
CA LYS A 109 -5.99 -4.09 24.37
C LYS A 109 -6.28 -4.92 23.11
N ARG A 110 -5.25 -5.43 22.44
CA ARG A 110 -5.40 -6.29 21.25
C ARG A 110 -6.08 -7.62 21.59
N LEU A 111 -5.71 -8.26 22.70
CA LEU A 111 -6.37 -9.49 23.17
C LEU A 111 -7.86 -9.27 23.45
N ASN A 112 -8.24 -8.17 24.09
CA ASN A 112 -9.64 -7.84 24.35
C ASN A 112 -10.42 -7.61 23.03
N TYR A 113 -9.81 -6.95 22.05
CA TYR A 113 -10.42 -6.81 20.72
C TYR A 113 -10.69 -8.19 20.08
N CYS A 114 -9.69 -9.08 20.05
CA CYS A 114 -9.85 -10.44 19.53
C CYS A 114 -10.90 -11.24 20.31
N TYR A 115 -10.95 -11.09 21.63
CA TYR A 115 -11.94 -11.74 22.48
C TYR A 115 -13.37 -11.28 22.15
N LYS A 116 -13.58 -9.98 21.97
CA LYS A 116 -14.88 -9.43 21.54
C LYS A 116 -15.29 -9.94 20.16
N ALA A 117 -14.36 -9.98 19.21
CA ALA A 117 -14.62 -10.52 17.87
C ALA A 117 -14.99 -12.02 17.93
N LYS A 118 -14.26 -12.81 18.74
CA LYS A 118 -14.59 -14.21 19.00
C LYS A 118 -15.99 -14.35 19.58
N LYS A 119 -16.33 -13.58 20.62
CA LYS A 119 -17.65 -13.62 21.27
C LYS A 119 -18.78 -13.24 20.33
N PHE A 120 -18.55 -12.27 19.45
CA PHE A 120 -19.49 -11.92 18.39
C PHE A 120 -19.76 -13.12 17.47
N VAL A 121 -18.71 -13.77 16.94
CA VAL A 121 -18.86 -14.92 16.04
C VAL A 121 -19.49 -16.13 16.75
N GLU A 122 -19.12 -16.41 18.01
CA GLU A 122 -19.73 -17.47 18.82
C GLU A 122 -21.24 -17.26 19.06
N GLY A 123 -21.71 -16.02 18.98
CA GLY A 123 -23.12 -15.67 19.14
C GLY A 123 -23.96 -15.82 17.88
N LEU A 124 -23.35 -16.11 16.73
CA LEU A 124 -24.04 -16.23 15.45
C LEU A 124 -24.49 -17.66 15.19
N THR A 125 -25.64 -17.79 14.54
CA THR A 125 -26.11 -19.05 13.96
C THR A 125 -25.34 -19.39 12.68
N GLN A 126 -25.38 -20.67 12.27
CA GLN A 126 -24.71 -21.09 11.03
C GLN A 126 -25.27 -20.38 9.79
N GLU A 127 -26.56 -20.06 9.77
CA GLU A 127 -27.20 -19.35 8.67
C GLU A 127 -26.69 -17.90 8.57
N GLU A 128 -26.59 -17.19 9.69
CA GLU A 128 -26.02 -15.83 9.73
C GLU A 128 -24.56 -15.82 9.29
N ILE A 129 -23.77 -16.81 9.71
CA ILE A 129 -22.37 -16.97 9.27
C ILE A 129 -22.32 -17.15 7.74
N ASN A 130 -23.15 -18.02 7.18
CA ASN A 130 -23.18 -18.26 5.73
C ASN A 130 -23.54 -16.98 4.96
N ASN A 131 -24.54 -16.23 5.41
CA ASN A 131 -24.94 -14.96 4.80
C ASN A 131 -23.81 -13.93 4.83
N ILE A 132 -23.11 -13.80 5.97
CA ILE A 132 -21.97 -12.88 6.10
C ILE A 132 -20.85 -13.30 5.13
N LEU A 133 -20.52 -14.59 5.05
CA LEU A 133 -19.49 -15.09 4.15
C LEU A 133 -19.84 -14.86 2.67
N GLU A 134 -21.11 -14.99 2.30
CA GLU A 134 -21.59 -14.69 0.96
C GLU A 134 -21.41 -13.19 0.62
N TYR A 135 -21.83 -12.30 1.52
CA TYR A 135 -21.62 -10.86 1.34
C TYR A 135 -20.14 -10.48 1.24
N LEU A 136 -19.29 -11.09 2.07
CA LEU A 136 -17.85 -10.85 2.05
C LEU A 136 -17.18 -11.38 0.78
N ASN A 137 -17.66 -12.49 0.21
CA ASN A 137 -17.15 -13.01 -1.07
C ASN A 137 -17.39 -12.05 -2.25
N GLY A 138 -18.45 -11.24 -2.19
CA GLY A 138 -18.73 -10.21 -3.19
C GLY A 138 -17.82 -8.97 -3.11
N ILE A 139 -17.04 -8.82 -2.03
CA ILE A 139 -16.17 -7.66 -1.84
C ILE A 139 -14.90 -7.84 -2.67
N SER A 140 -14.67 -6.90 -3.57
CA SER A 140 -13.41 -6.76 -4.31
C SER A 140 -12.69 -5.48 -3.92
N ASP A 141 -11.40 -5.40 -4.25
CA ASP A 141 -10.63 -4.18 -4.05
C ASP A 141 -11.27 -3.01 -4.82
N LEU A 142 -11.32 -1.85 -4.17
CA LEU A 142 -11.83 -0.63 -4.78
C LEU A 142 -10.96 -0.32 -6.01
N LYS A 143 -11.54 -0.46 -7.21
CA LYS A 143 -10.86 -0.11 -8.45
C LYS A 143 -10.76 1.41 -8.54
N ILE A 144 -9.55 1.93 -8.35
CA ILE A 144 -9.25 3.33 -8.64
C ILE A 144 -9.42 3.49 -10.16
N PRO A 145 -10.27 4.41 -10.64
CA PRO A 145 -10.42 4.63 -12.07
C PRO A 145 -9.08 5.09 -12.64
N SER A 146 -8.50 4.29 -13.53
CA SER A 146 -7.36 4.73 -14.33
C SER A 146 -7.85 5.72 -15.38
N LEU A 147 -7.11 6.81 -15.59
CA LEU A 147 -7.40 7.73 -16.68
C LEU A 147 -7.38 6.96 -18.01
N LYS A 148 -8.48 7.03 -18.75
CA LYS A 148 -8.57 6.40 -20.06
C LYS A 148 -8.02 7.37 -21.09
N LYS A 149 -6.90 7.00 -21.72
CA LYS A 149 -6.34 7.76 -22.83
C LYS A 149 -7.30 7.70 -24.03
N PHE A 150 -7.73 8.85 -24.51
CA PHE A 150 -8.50 9.04 -25.74
C PHE A 150 -7.55 8.86 -26.93
N ARG A 151 -7.48 7.63 -27.46
CA ARG A 151 -6.61 7.28 -28.60
C ARG A 151 -7.06 7.91 -29.93
N ASP A 152 -8.30 8.39 -29.96
CA ASP A 152 -8.94 9.09 -31.07
C ASP A 152 -8.63 10.58 -31.11
N ARG A 153 -7.92 11.11 -30.10
CA ARG A 153 -7.53 12.52 -30.04
C ARG A 153 -6.01 12.64 -30.01
N VAL A 154 -5.49 13.41 -30.95
CA VAL A 154 -4.08 13.83 -30.99
C VAL A 154 -4.07 15.33 -31.23
N LEU A 155 -3.34 16.06 -30.39
CA LEU A 155 -3.07 17.48 -30.61
C LEU A 155 -1.72 17.59 -31.29
N ILE A 156 -1.69 18.22 -32.46
CA ILE A 156 -0.47 18.46 -33.23
C ILE A 156 -0.27 19.97 -33.28
N THR A 157 0.91 20.43 -32.88
CA THR A 157 1.25 21.85 -32.86
C THR A 157 2.69 22.06 -33.29
N ASP A 158 2.95 23.14 -34.00
CA ASP A 158 4.28 23.66 -34.35
C ASP A 158 4.73 24.79 -33.41
N ASP A 159 3.92 25.10 -32.39
CA ASP A 159 4.23 26.01 -31.29
C ASP A 159 4.68 25.23 -30.04
N GLU A 160 5.92 25.49 -29.60
CA GLU A 160 6.57 24.84 -28.46
C GLU A 160 5.94 25.23 -27.11
N GLU A 161 5.52 26.49 -26.96
CA GLU A 161 4.82 26.93 -25.75
C GLU A 161 3.46 26.25 -25.64
N LEU A 162 2.74 26.16 -26.77
CA LEU A 162 1.43 25.54 -26.82
C LEU A 162 1.54 24.04 -26.53
N SER A 163 2.53 23.35 -27.11
CA SER A 163 2.83 21.94 -26.83
C SER A 163 3.03 21.68 -25.33
N THR A 164 3.77 22.56 -24.65
CA THR A 164 4.04 22.42 -23.22
C THR A 164 2.77 22.65 -22.39
N LYS A 165 1.95 23.65 -22.76
CA LYS A 165 0.68 23.97 -22.09
C LYS A 165 -0.39 22.90 -22.31
N THR A 166 -0.35 22.17 -23.43
CA THR A 166 -1.37 21.17 -23.80
C THR A 166 -0.99 19.73 -23.47
N LYS A 167 0.16 19.50 -22.82
CA LYS A 167 0.53 18.17 -22.30
C LYS A 167 -0.59 17.63 -21.42
N SER A 168 -1.03 16.42 -21.73
CA SER A 168 -2.17 15.79 -21.06
C SER A 168 -1.92 14.30 -20.92
N GLU A 169 -2.36 13.72 -19.80
CA GLU A 169 -2.39 12.27 -19.62
C GLU A 169 -3.53 11.61 -20.41
N TYR A 170 -4.47 12.41 -20.92
CA TYR A 170 -5.68 11.94 -21.60
C TYR A 170 -5.52 11.77 -23.11
N TYR A 171 -4.57 12.43 -23.77
CA TYR A 171 -4.38 12.34 -25.22
C TYR A 171 -2.93 12.64 -25.60
N ASP A 172 -2.53 12.23 -26.80
CA ASP A 172 -1.17 12.50 -27.29
C ASP A 172 -1.05 13.96 -27.77
N SER A 173 0.02 14.63 -27.36
CA SER A 173 0.40 15.96 -27.84
C SER A 173 1.73 15.82 -28.57
N ILE A 174 1.74 16.08 -29.87
CA ILE A 174 2.90 15.95 -30.76
C ILE A 174 3.33 17.35 -31.18
N TYR A 175 4.57 17.70 -30.86
CA TYR A 175 5.21 18.88 -31.40
C TYR A 175 5.90 18.54 -32.72
N LEU A 176 5.70 19.35 -33.75
CA LEU A 176 6.40 19.23 -35.03
C LEU A 176 7.22 20.49 -35.27
N ALA A 177 8.54 20.39 -35.19
CA ALA A 177 9.45 21.50 -35.46
C ALA A 177 9.57 21.81 -36.97
N SER A 178 9.17 20.87 -37.82
CA SER A 178 9.21 21.00 -39.27
C SER A 178 8.12 20.17 -39.95
N PRO A 179 7.52 20.64 -41.07
CA PRO A 179 6.56 19.86 -41.86
C PRO A 179 7.09 18.51 -42.36
N HIS A 180 8.42 18.33 -42.41
CA HIS A 180 9.05 17.08 -42.79
C HIS A 180 8.90 15.97 -41.73
N GLU A 181 8.69 16.33 -40.46
CA GLU A 181 8.50 15.38 -39.35
C GLU A 181 7.13 14.70 -39.40
N ALA A 182 6.14 15.31 -40.06
CA ALA A 182 4.83 14.70 -40.30
C ALA A 182 4.85 13.59 -41.36
N ARG A 183 5.93 13.50 -42.16
CA ARG A 183 6.09 12.42 -43.13
C ARG A 183 6.64 11.22 -42.39
N GLY A 184 5.77 10.29 -42.03
CA GLY A 184 6.20 8.97 -41.56
C GLY A 184 7.17 8.35 -42.57
N ILE A 185 8.14 7.59 -42.07
CA ILE A 185 9.03 6.78 -42.90
C ILE A 185 8.14 5.93 -43.82
N ARG A 186 8.12 6.27 -45.10
CA ARG A 186 7.62 5.35 -46.12
C ARG A 186 8.82 4.48 -46.45
N ASP A 187 8.71 3.21 -46.07
CA ASP A 187 9.57 2.17 -46.62
C ASP A 187 9.05 1.88 -48.04
N ASP A 188 9.48 2.71 -48.99
CA ASP A 188 9.54 2.35 -50.41
C ASP A 188 10.95 1.89 -50.80
#